data_AF-A0A9D8N9B8-F1
#
_entry.id   AF-A0A9D8N9B8-F1
#
_cell.length_a   1.000
_cell.length_b   1.000
_cell.length_c   1.000
_cell.angle_alpha   90.00
_cell.angle_beta   90.00
_cell.angle_gamma   90.00
#
_symmetry.space_group_name_H-M   'P 1'
#
loop_
_entity.id
_entity.type
_entity.pdbx_description
1 polymer ?
#
loop_
_entity_poly.entity_id
_entity_poly.type
_entity_poly.pdbx_seq_one_letter_code
_entity_poly.pdbx_strand_id
1 'polypeptide(L)'
;MVDTVENGVRHITAAPSALVCSKLIDFDLEDGRIRNLRYMGGCNGNLKALGALLEGATVEFALERLSGINCAGRGTSCSDQLTRILRQVCK
;
A
#
# COMPACT_ATOMS: atom_id res chain seq x y z
N MET A 1 -0.78 12.81 3.88
CA MET A 1 0.22 11.74 3.95
C MET A 1 1.13 12.06 5.09
N VAL A 2 1.42 11.07 5.94
CA VAL A 2 2.45 11.12 6.98
C VAL A 2 3.56 10.19 6.51
N ASP A 3 4.80 10.65 6.64
CA ASP A 3 5.99 9.95 6.17
C ASP A 3 7.15 10.33 7.09
N THR A 4 7.50 9.42 7.98
CA THR A 4 8.47 9.64 9.06
C THR A 4 9.52 8.54 9.08
N VAL A 5 10.73 8.85 9.53
CA VAL A 5 11.80 7.85 9.67
C VAL A 5 12.18 7.73 11.14
N GLU A 6 12.16 6.51 11.68
CA GLU A 6 12.58 6.19 13.03
C GLU A 6 13.45 4.92 13.00
N ASN A 7 14.64 4.97 13.60
CA ASN A 7 15.57 3.83 13.69
C ASN A 7 15.87 3.12 12.35
N GLY A 8 15.90 3.87 11.23
CA GLY A 8 16.14 3.32 9.90
C GLY A 8 14.90 2.73 9.21
N VAL A 9 13.76 2.69 9.90
CA VAL A 9 12.47 2.29 9.32
C VAL A 9 11.69 3.54 8.92
N ARG A 10 11.14 3.54 7.70
CA ARG A 10 10.29 4.62 7.21
C ARG A 10 8.83 4.22 7.35
N HIS A 11 8.08 4.95 8.18
CA HIS A 11 6.67 4.74 8.45
C HIS A 11 5.82 5.64 7.56
N ILE A 12 4.92 5.06 6.77
CA ILE A 12 4.06 5.79 5.82
C ILE A 12 2.59 5.52 6.12
N THR A 13 1.84 6.59 6.34
CA THR A 13 0.39 6.56 6.45
C THR A 13 -0.23 7.52 5.43
N ALA A 14 -1.07 7.01 4.54
CA ALA A 14 -1.69 7.80 3.49
C ALA A 14 -3.18 7.48 3.30
N ALA A 15 -3.96 8.51 3.01
CA ALA A 15 -5.34 8.35 2.55
C ALA A 15 -5.30 8.02 1.03
N PRO A 16 -5.90 6.90 0.60
CA PRO A 16 -6.05 6.62 -0.82
C PRO A 16 -7.16 7.50 -1.43
N SER A 17 -7.30 7.48 -2.75
CA SER A 17 -8.39 8.15 -3.45
C SER A 17 -9.76 7.77 -2.89
N ALA A 18 -10.67 8.74 -2.79
CA ALA A 18 -12.06 8.50 -2.37
C ALA A 18 -12.83 7.51 -3.29
N LEU A 19 -12.27 7.18 -4.46
CA LEU A 19 -12.80 6.17 -5.37
C LEU A 19 -12.72 4.74 -4.80
N VAL A 20 -11.85 4.45 -3.82
CA VAL A 20 -11.72 3.10 -3.23
C VAL A 20 -12.40 2.99 -1.87
N CYS A 21 -12.60 1.75 -1.41
CA CYS A 21 -13.30 1.47 -0.14
C CYS A 21 -12.41 1.72 1.09
N SER A 22 -11.10 1.53 0.99
CA SER A 22 -10.18 1.86 2.09
C SER A 22 -10.11 3.37 2.31
N LYS A 23 -9.90 3.75 3.57
CA LYS A 23 -9.82 5.14 4.04
C LYS A 23 -8.41 5.51 4.47
N LEU A 24 -7.60 4.52 4.81
CA LEU A 24 -6.20 4.70 5.18
C LEU A 24 -5.41 3.47 4.75
N ILE A 25 -4.17 3.70 4.33
CA ILE A 25 -3.16 2.69 4.06
C ILE A 25 -1.96 3.05 4.93
N ASP A 26 -1.49 2.10 5.71
CA ASP A 26 -0.40 2.25 6.67
C ASP A 26 0.60 1.12 6.44
N PHE A 27 1.88 1.44 6.29
CA PHE A 27 2.93 0.47 6.07
C PHE A 27 4.31 1.06 6.37
N ASP A 28 5.25 0.15 6.56
CA ASP A 28 6.65 0.49 6.77
C ASP A 28 7.47 0.12 5.52
N LEU A 29 8.54 0.87 5.31
CA LEU A 29 9.62 0.53 4.39
C LEU A 29 10.92 0.35 5.15
N GLU A 30 11.53 -0.82 4.99
CA GLU A 30 12.80 -1.21 5.59
C GLU A 30 13.63 -1.90 4.49
N ASP A 31 14.81 -1.36 4.17
CA ASP A 31 15.70 -1.88 3.12
C ASP A 31 15.01 -2.15 1.76
N GLY A 32 14.13 -1.23 1.33
CA GLY A 32 13.39 -1.34 0.08
C GLY A 32 12.28 -2.40 0.10
N ARG A 33 11.92 -2.91 1.28
CA ARG A 33 10.87 -3.92 1.47
C ARG A 33 9.70 -3.38 2.25
N ILE A 34 8.51 -3.84 1.88
CA ILE A 34 7.24 -3.49 2.52
C ILE A 34 7.08 -4.34 3.78
N ARG A 35 6.68 -3.70 4.87
CA ARG A 35 6.46 -4.32 6.17
C ARG A 35 5.17 -3.77 6.79
N ASN A 36 4.53 -4.55 7.67
CA ASN A 36 3.41 -4.11 8.51
C ASN A 36 2.22 -3.48 7.74
N LEU A 37 1.99 -3.86 6.48
CA LEU A 37 0.94 -3.27 5.65
C LEU A 37 -0.46 -3.52 6.24
N ARG A 38 -1.17 -2.43 6.53
CA ARG A 38 -2.52 -2.40 7.08
C ARG A 38 -3.40 -1.43 6.30
N TYR A 39 -4.67 -1.80 6.19
CA TYR A 39 -5.71 -0.95 5.61
C TYR A 39 -6.79 -0.69 6.65
N MET A 40 -7.25 0.55 6.72
CA MET A 40 -8.46 0.92 7.45
C MET A 40 -9.63 1.03 6.47
N GLY A 41 -10.64 0.17 6.65
CA GLY A 41 -11.79 0.07 5.75
C GLY A 41 -11.52 -0.72 4.46
N GLY A 42 -12.58 -1.19 3.83
CA GLY A 42 -12.52 -2.09 2.66
C GLY A 42 -12.73 -3.56 3.01
N CYS A 43 -12.39 -4.46 2.08
CA CYS A 43 -12.60 -5.90 2.26
C CYS A 43 -11.63 -6.46 3.31
N ASN A 44 -12.13 -6.83 4.49
CA ASN A 44 -11.29 -7.24 5.62
C ASN A 44 -10.38 -8.44 5.30
N GLY A 45 -10.93 -9.50 4.69
CA GLY A 45 -10.17 -10.71 4.35
C GLY A 45 -9.11 -10.46 3.28
N ASN A 46 -9.51 -9.89 2.14
CA ASN A 46 -8.59 -9.69 1.02
C ASN A 46 -7.47 -8.68 1.35
N LEU A 47 -7.74 -7.62 2.11
CA LEU A 47 -6.72 -6.63 2.46
C LEU A 47 -5.72 -7.18 3.48
N LYS A 48 -6.16 -8.04 4.41
CA LYS A 48 -5.24 -8.79 5.28
C LYS A 48 -4.39 -9.77 4.48
N ALA A 49 -4.99 -10.48 3.51
CA ALA A 49 -4.26 -11.38 2.63
C ALA A 49 -3.20 -10.63 1.80
N LEU A 50 -3.52 -9.42 1.33
CA LEU A 50 -2.56 -8.55 0.64
C LEU A 50 -1.41 -8.11 1.56
N GLY A 51 -1.71 -7.75 2.82
CA GLY A 51 -0.69 -7.47 3.83
C GLY A 51 0.25 -8.64 4.04
N ALA A 52 -0.30 -9.85 4.23
CA ALA A 52 0.49 -11.07 4.38
C ALA A 52 1.31 -11.41 3.13
N LEU A 53 0.76 -11.20 1.93
CA LEU A 53 1.45 -11.46 0.67
C LEU A 53 2.65 -10.52 0.45
N LEU A 54 2.54 -9.26 0.88
CA LEU A 54 3.56 -8.24 0.67
C LEU A 54 4.55 -8.10 1.84
N GLU A 55 4.37 -8.85 2.92
CA GLU A 55 5.27 -8.81 4.06
C GLU A 55 6.68 -9.27 3.66
N GLY A 56 7.65 -8.34 3.72
CA GLY A 56 9.02 -8.55 3.28
C GLY A 56 9.22 -8.51 1.75
N ALA A 57 8.17 -8.24 0.97
CA ALA A 57 8.27 -8.12 -0.48
C ALA A 57 8.95 -6.80 -0.88
N THR A 58 9.67 -6.81 -2.00
CA THR A 58 10.27 -5.57 -2.53
C THR A 58 9.20 -4.65 -3.09
N VAL A 59 9.50 -3.35 -3.12
CA VAL A 59 8.61 -2.35 -3.73
C VAL A 59 8.35 -2.68 -5.20
N GLU A 60 9.37 -3.13 -5.95
CA GLU A 60 9.27 -3.48 -7.36
C GLU A 60 8.27 -4.61 -7.59
N PHE A 61 8.30 -5.65 -6.74
CA PHE A 61 7.34 -6.75 -6.81
C PHE A 61 5.90 -6.27 -6.63
N ALA A 62 5.66 -5.37 -5.67
CA ALA A 62 4.34 -4.80 -5.45
C ALA A 62 3.88 -3.94 -6.65
N LEU A 63 4.78 -3.12 -7.21
CA LEU A 63 4.48 -2.29 -8.38
C LEU A 63 4.13 -3.15 -9.61
N GLU A 64 4.91 -4.19 -9.88
CA GLU A 64 4.72 -5.09 -11.03
C GLU A 64 3.38 -5.82 -10.94
N ARG A 65 3.04 -6.35 -9.76
CA ARG A 65 1.87 -7.22 -9.60
C ARG A 65 0.56 -6.49 -9.39
N LEU A 66 0.58 -5.29 -8.81
CA LEU A 66 -0.63 -4.64 -8.30
C LEU A 66 -1.01 -3.36 -9.05
N SER A 67 -0.09 -2.78 -9.82
CA SER A 67 -0.34 -1.52 -10.54
C SER A 67 -1.42 -1.72 -11.58
N GLY A 68 -2.39 -0.81 -11.61
CA GLY A 68 -3.48 -0.79 -12.58
C GLY A 68 -4.63 -1.76 -12.28
N ILE A 69 -4.57 -2.56 -11.21
CA ILE A 69 -5.71 -3.41 -10.82
C ILE A 69 -6.92 -2.51 -10.55
N ASN A 70 -8.03 -2.77 -11.24
CA ASN A 70 -9.25 -1.99 -11.18
C ASN A 70 -10.31 -2.73 -10.36
N CYS A 71 -10.96 -2.03 -9.44
CA CYS A 71 -12.10 -2.53 -8.68
C CYS A 71 -13.40 -2.00 -9.29
N ALA A 72 -14.17 -2.89 -9.92
CA ALA A 72 -15.53 -2.60 -10.39
C ALA A 72 -15.65 -1.33 -11.25
N GLY A 73 -14.71 -1.10 -12.16
CA GLY A 73 -14.75 0.03 -13.09
C GLY A 73 -14.35 1.39 -12.49
N ARG A 74 -13.90 1.45 -11.23
CA ARG A 74 -13.53 2.69 -10.53
C ARG A 74 -12.24 3.35 -11.04
N GLY A 75 -11.55 2.74 -12.00
CA GLY A 75 -10.28 3.22 -12.55
C GLY A 75 -9.07 2.96 -11.65
N THR A 76 -9.28 2.27 -10.53
CA THR A 76 -8.25 1.91 -9.53
C THR A 76 -8.82 0.89 -8.53
N SER A 77 -8.01 0.44 -7.58
CA SER A 77 -8.37 -0.47 -6.48
C SER A 77 -7.51 -0.16 -5.25
N CYS A 78 -7.83 -0.76 -4.09
CA CYS A 78 -7.02 -0.56 -2.88
C CYS A 78 -5.54 -0.96 -3.09
N SER A 79 -5.28 -2.06 -3.83
CA SER A 79 -3.93 -2.51 -4.14
C SER A 79 -3.23 -1.59 -5.16
N ASP A 80 -3.96 -1.09 -6.17
CA ASP A 80 -3.40 -0.10 -7.10
C ASP A 80 -3.08 1.21 -6.37
N GLN A 81 -3.93 1.66 -5.44
CA GLN A 81 -3.66 2.86 -4.63
C GLN A 81 -2.39 2.72 -3.79
N LEU A 82 -2.09 1.53 -3.24
CA LEU A 82 -0.80 1.27 -2.61
C LEU A 82 0.35 1.48 -3.60
N THR A 83 0.28 0.97 -4.83
CA THR A 83 1.36 1.18 -5.82
C THR A 83 1.59 2.65 -6.17
N ARG A 84 0.51 3.45 -6.20
CA ARG A 84 0.62 4.90 -6.45
C ARG A 84 1.32 5.62 -5.30
N ILE A 85 1.03 5.24 -4.06
CA ILE A 85 1.72 5.77 -2.87
C ILE A 85 3.19 5.34 -2.90
N LEU A 86 3.49 4.06 -3.17
CA LEU A 86 4.85 3.55 -3.30
C LEU A 86 5.68 4.35 -4.33
N ARG A 87 5.12 4.65 -5.51
CA ARG A 87 5.77 5.51 -6.51
C ARG A 87 6.01 6.95 -6.04
N GLN A 88 5.18 7.47 -5.13
CA GLN A 88 5.36 8.83 -4.60
C GLN A 88 6.49 8.88 -3.56
N VAL A 89 6.64 7.83 -2.76
CA VAL A 89 7.61 7.78 -1.66
C VAL A 89 8.97 7.21 -2.08
N CYS A 90 9.00 6.29 -3.03
CA CYS A 90 10.21 5.74 -3.65
C CYS A 90 10.43 6.44 -4.99
N LYS A 91 11.22 7.51 -4.99
CA LYS A 91 11.71 8.17 -6.20
C LYS A 91 13.07 7.62 -6.59
#